data_AF-A0A948ZHS7-F1
#
_entry.id   AF-A0A948ZHS7-F1
#
_cell.length_a   1.000
_cell.length_b   1.000
_cell.length_c   1.000
_cell.angle_alpha   90.00
_cell.angle_beta   90.00
_cell.angle_gamma   90.00
#
_symmetry.space_group_name_H-M   'P 1'
#
loop_
_entity.id
_entity.type
_entity.pdbx_description
1 polymer ?
#
loop_
_entity_poly.entity_id
_entity_poly.type
_entity_poly.pdbx_seq_one_letter_code
_entity_poly.pdbx_strand_id
1 'polypeptide(L)'
;MGDAQRDGNRDTTAHQGLPSSSVSQCIDWYAEGEERIVEADGIQVVVRFVGRKGRRGRIAITAPPGAAFRTRDRNKTVQSPDRSM
;
A
#
# COMPACT_ATOMS: atom_id res chain seq x y z
N MET A 1 -17.95 60.83 -9.30
CA MET A 1 -18.70 59.56 -9.24
C MET A 1 -17.91 58.58 -10.11
N GLY A 2 -16.87 57.84 -9.68
CA GLY A 2 -16.61 57.13 -8.41
C GLY A 2 -17.63 55.99 -8.28
N ASP A 3 -17.34 54.69 -8.31
CA ASP A 3 -16.14 53.87 -8.10
C ASP A 3 -16.34 52.51 -8.82
N ALA A 4 -15.38 52.02 -9.61
CA ALA A 4 -14.40 50.97 -9.26
C ALA A 4 -15.00 49.66 -8.66
N GLN A 5 -15.02 48.63 -9.53
CA GLN A 5 -14.46 47.29 -9.30
C GLN A 5 -14.83 46.54 -7.99
N ARG A 6 -15.72 45.54 -8.12
CA ARG A 6 -15.89 44.47 -7.12
C ARG A 6 -15.12 43.24 -7.57
N ASP A 7 -13.87 43.15 -7.14
CA ASP A 7 -13.08 41.91 -7.15
C ASP A 7 -13.63 40.97 -6.07
N GLY A 8 -14.52 40.07 -6.47
CA GLY A 8 -15.03 38.98 -5.63
C GLY A 8 -14.00 37.87 -5.53
N ASN A 9 -13.06 38.01 -4.59
CA ASN A 9 -12.12 36.98 -4.18
C ASN A 9 -12.89 35.71 -3.73
N ARG A 10 -12.91 34.67 -4.56
CA ARG A 10 -13.29 33.33 -4.13
C ARG A 10 -12.04 32.60 -3.69
N ASP A 11 -11.78 32.67 -2.39
CA ASP A 11 -10.86 31.79 -1.68
C ASP A 11 -11.24 30.33 -1.98
N THR A 12 -10.59 29.76 -2.99
CA THR A 12 -10.71 28.35 -3.35
C THR A 12 -9.72 27.60 -2.48
N THR A 13 -10.02 27.53 -1.19
CA THR A 13 -9.30 26.66 -0.27
C THR A 13 -9.80 25.23 -0.49
N ALA A 14 -9.38 24.63 -1.60
CA ALA A 14 -9.53 23.21 -1.85
C ALA A 14 -8.51 22.45 -0.97
N HIS A 15 -8.78 22.37 0.33
CA HIS A 15 -8.20 21.30 1.16
C HIS A 15 -8.87 19.98 0.75
N GLN A 16 -8.46 19.44 -0.40
CA GLN A 16 -8.67 18.03 -0.69
C GLN A 16 -7.74 17.23 0.25
N GLY A 17 -8.18 17.07 1.50
CA GLY A 17 -7.77 15.93 2.31
C GLY A 17 -8.36 14.69 1.66
N LEU A 18 -7.70 14.18 0.62
CA LEU A 18 -8.03 12.88 0.05
C LEU A 18 -7.87 11.84 1.17
N PRO A 19 -8.86 10.96 1.39
CA PRO A 19 -8.67 9.85 2.31
C PRO A 19 -7.58 8.97 1.72
N SER A 20 -6.38 9.00 2.30
CA SER A 20 -5.35 7.99 2.11
C SER A 20 -5.81 6.70 2.79
N SER A 21 -6.93 6.16 2.33
CA SER A 21 -7.40 4.85 2.69
C SER A 21 -6.37 3.89 2.10
N SER A 22 -5.42 3.46 2.92
CA SER A 22 -4.49 2.40 2.58
C SER A 22 -5.27 1.24 1.97
N VAL A 23 -5.18 1.10 0.65
CA VAL A 23 -5.95 0.13 -0.13
C VAL A 23 -5.33 -1.23 0.18
N SER A 24 -6.00 -2.03 1.00
CA SER A 24 -5.62 -3.41 1.23
C SER A 24 -6.29 -4.27 0.17
N GLN A 25 -5.51 -4.86 -0.73
CA GLN A 25 -6.00 -5.84 -1.70
C GLN A 25 -5.61 -7.26 -1.27
N CYS A 26 -6.56 -8.19 -1.32
CA CYS A 26 -6.30 -9.61 -1.15
C CYS A 26 -6.13 -10.24 -2.52
N ILE A 27 -5.09 -11.05 -2.68
CA ILE A 27 -4.83 -11.78 -3.92
C ILE A 27 -4.80 -13.26 -3.58
N ASP A 28 -5.76 -13.99 -4.14
CA ASP A 28 -5.77 -15.45 -4.12
C ASP A 28 -4.94 -15.97 -5.29
N TRP A 29 -4.04 -16.90 -5.01
CA TRP A 29 -3.14 -17.50 -6.00
C TRP A 29 -3.50 -18.96 -6.21
N TYR A 30 -3.65 -19.36 -7.48
CA TYR A 30 -4.08 -20.72 -7.84
C TYR A 30 -2.96 -21.53 -8.50
N ALA A 31 -1.98 -20.87 -9.13
CA ALA A 31 -0.86 -21.54 -9.80
C ALA A 31 0.46 -20.75 -9.68
N GLU A 32 1.58 -21.46 -9.60
CA GLU A 32 2.91 -20.85 -9.70
C GLU A 32 3.09 -20.15 -11.06
N GLY A 33 3.71 -18.98 -11.05
CA GLY A 33 3.87 -18.13 -12.24
C GLY A 33 2.71 -17.16 -12.48
N GLU A 34 1.60 -17.27 -11.76
CA GLU A 34 0.49 -16.31 -11.87
C GLU A 34 0.95 -14.90 -11.45
N GLU A 35 0.55 -13.89 -12.22
CA GLU A 35 0.88 -12.48 -12.01
C GLU A 35 -0.39 -11.65 -11.81
N ARG A 36 -0.33 -10.66 -10.92
CA ARG A 36 -1.41 -9.71 -10.68
C ARG A 36 -0.85 -8.30 -10.58
N ILE A 37 -1.53 -7.37 -11.23
CA ILE A 37 -1.21 -5.94 -11.16
C ILE A 37 -2.04 -5.33 -10.03
N VAL A 38 -1.34 -4.65 -9.14
CA VAL A 38 -1.91 -3.92 -8.01
C VAL A 38 -1.58 -2.44 -8.19
N GLU A 39 -2.55 -1.58 -7.98
CA GLU A 39 -2.35 -0.13 -7.95
C GLU A 39 -2.51 0.37 -6.51
N ALA A 40 -1.51 1.09 -6.01
CA ALA A 40 -1.53 1.74 -4.71
C ALA A 40 -0.95 3.15 -4.85
N ASP A 41 -1.67 4.17 -4.40
CA ASP A 41 -1.28 5.58 -4.50
C ASP A 41 -0.84 6.01 -5.92
N GLY A 42 -1.52 5.47 -6.95
CA GLY A 42 -1.20 5.73 -8.37
C GLY A 42 0.06 5.02 -8.89
N ILE A 43 0.69 4.16 -8.07
CA ILE A 43 1.84 3.34 -8.46
C ILE A 43 1.34 1.94 -8.82
N GLN A 44 1.62 1.51 -10.05
CA GLN A 44 1.39 0.13 -10.47
C GLN A 44 2.55 -0.77 -10.07
N VAL A 45 2.20 -1.89 -9.45
CA VAL A 45 3.11 -2.92 -8.98
C VAL A 45 2.64 -4.26 -9.53
N VAL A 46 3.57 -5.04 -10.08
CA VAL A 46 3.29 -6.41 -10.51
C VAL A 46 3.75 -7.35 -9.42
N VAL A 47 2.83 -8.15 -8.89
CA VAL A 47 3.14 -9.22 -7.95
C VAL A 47 3.03 -10.54 -8.70
N ARG A 48 4.09 -11.36 -8.64
CA ARG A 48 4.10 -12.71 -9.19
C ARG A 48 4.21 -13.73 -8.07
N PHE A 49 3.37 -14.76 -8.10
CA PHE A 49 3.55 -15.91 -7.23
C PHE A 49 4.63 -16.84 -7.81
N VAL A 50 5.76 -16.94 -7.11
CA VAL A 50 6.92 -17.73 -7.55
C VAL A 50 6.80 -19.18 -7.10
N GLY A 51 6.09 -19.44 -6.00
CA GLY A 51 5.85 -20.79 -5.51
C GLY A 51 5.83 -20.89 -3.99
N ARG A 52 5.90 -22.11 -3.47
CA ARG A 52 5.82 -22.37 -2.01
C ARG A 52 7.01 -23.12 -1.45
N LYS A 53 7.37 -22.80 -0.21
CA LYS A 53 8.21 -23.62 0.66
C LYS A 53 7.42 -23.96 1.93
N GLY A 54 6.80 -25.14 1.94
CA GLY A 54 5.87 -25.56 3.00
C GLY A 54 4.66 -24.62 3.08
N ARG A 55 4.39 -24.06 4.27
CA ARG A 55 3.29 -23.10 4.48
C ARG A 55 3.60 -21.67 4.02
N ARG A 56 4.83 -21.38 3.57
CA ARG A 56 5.26 -20.03 3.17
C ARG A 56 5.22 -19.89 1.65
N GLY A 57 4.47 -18.91 1.15
CA GLY A 57 4.51 -18.48 -0.24
C GLY A 57 5.74 -17.61 -0.52
N ARG A 58 6.24 -17.67 -1.75
CA ARG A 58 7.26 -16.80 -2.30
C ARG A 58 6.63 -15.97 -3.39
N ILE A 59 6.87 -14.67 -3.35
CA ILE A 59 6.42 -13.73 -4.36
C ILE A 59 7.63 -12.96 -4.91
N ALA A 60 7.54 -12.55 -6.16
CA ALA A 60 8.38 -11.54 -6.76
C ALA A 60 7.54 -10.28 -6.95
N ILE A 61 8.14 -9.11 -6.69
CA ILE A 61 7.47 -7.82 -6.82
C ILE A 61 8.29 -6.98 -7.80
N THR A 62 7.64 -6.50 -8.86
CA THR A 62 8.21 -5.55 -9.83
C THR A 62 7.51 -4.21 -9.64
N ALA A 63 8.29 -3.16 -9.40
CA ALA A 63 7.78 -1.80 -9.21
C ALA A 63 8.73 -0.76 -9.79
N PRO A 64 8.27 0.49 -9.97
CA PRO A 64 9.13 1.59 -10.40
C PRO A 64 10.29 1.86 -9.44
N PRO A 65 11.41 2.43 -9.94
CA PRO A 65 12.50 2.90 -9.09
C PRO A 65 12.00 3.86 -8.01
N GLY A 66 12.50 3.70 -6.77
CA GLY A 66 12.11 4.52 -5.63
C GLY A 66 10.89 4.00 -4.87
N ALA A 67 10.21 2.95 -5.34
CA ALA A 67 9.18 2.27 -4.56
C ALA A 67 9.76 1.69 -3.26
N ALA A 68 9.10 1.98 -2.13
CA ALA A 68 9.50 1.50 -0.82
C ALA A 68 8.55 0.40 -0.32
N PHE A 69 9.10 -0.73 0.12
CA PHE A 69 8.32 -1.86 0.62
C PHE A 69 8.52 -2.02 2.12
N ARG A 70 7.44 -2.31 2.84
CA ARG A 70 7.47 -2.62 4.27
C ARG A 70 6.71 -3.92 4.52
N THR A 71 7.35 -4.85 5.21
CA THR A 71 6.65 -6.02 5.75
C THR A 71 5.99 -5.60 7.06
N ARG A 72 4.69 -5.84 7.20
CA ARG A 72 4.02 -5.69 8.49
C ARG A 72 4.43 -6.90 9.33
N ASP A 73 5.48 -6.74 10.13
CA ASP A 73 5.91 -7.79 11.06
C ASP A 73 4.72 -8.17 11.95
N ARG A 74 4.18 -9.38 11.75
CA ARG A 74 3.30 -9.97 12.76
C ARG A 74 4.20 -10.26 13.95
N ASN A 75 4.13 -9.37 14.94
CA ASN A 75 4.81 -9.48 16.23
C ASN A 75 4.89 -10.95 16.65
N LYS A 76 6.09 -11.53 16.58
CA LYS A 76 6.33 -12.82 17.22
C LYS A 76 6.40 -12.54 18.70
N THR A 77 5.26 -12.62 19.38
CA THR A 77 5.26 -12.82 20.83
C THR A 77 5.80 -14.25 21.06
N VAL A 78 7.11 -14.41 21.02
CA VAL A 78 7.77 -15.57 21.63
C VAL A 78 7.69 -15.30 23.13
N GLN A 79 6.54 -15.61 23.74
CA GLN A 79 6.53 -15.89 25.16
C GLN A 79 7.35 -17.16 25.33
N SER A 80 8.61 -16.99 25.70
CA SER A 80 9.40 -18.06 26.31
C SER A 80 8.55 -18.61 27.46
N PRO A 81 8.17 -19.89 27.50
CA PRO A 81 7.75 -20.46 28.76
C PRO A 81 8.97 -20.38 29.68
N ASP A 82 8.82 -19.55 30.70
CA ASP A 82 9.69 -19.44 31.86
C ASP A 82 10.01 -20.86 32.37
N ARG A 83 11.22 -21.35 32.05
CA ARG A 83 11.77 -22.54 32.67
C ARG A 83 12.41 -22.11 33.98
N SER A 84 11.57 -21.86 34.96
CA SER A 84 11.96 -21.79 36.36
C SER A 84 11.66 -23.13 37.04
N MET A 85 12.76 -23.79 37.43
CA MET A 85 12.93 -24.93 38.34
C MET A 85 12.48 -26.33 37.88
#